data_AF-W5VKB4-F1
#
_entry.id   AF-W5VKB4-F1
#
_cell.length_a   1.000
_cell.length_b   1.000
_cell.length_c   1.000
_cell.angle_alpha   90.00
_cell.angle_beta   90.00
_cell.angle_gamma   90.00
#
_symmetry.space_group_name_H-M   'P 1'
#
loop_
_entity.id
_entity.type
_entity.pdbx_description
1 polymer ?
#
loop_
_entity_poly.entity_id
_entity_poly.type
_entity_poly.pdbx_seq_one_letter_code
_entity_poly.pdbx_strand_id
1 'polypeptide(L)'
;MKQSQLTLIVFMLMNFVIGMSAMVFGGILDQVAISLNVSVALTGLLTTSFSIGAAIGVPIILIVFAQACGRTAYSIKLELI
;
A
#
# COMPACT_ATOMS: atom_id res chain seq x y z
N MET A 1 -1.28 19.42 22.04
CA MET A 1 -1.68 19.72 20.64
C MET A 1 -0.55 19.55 19.61
N LYS A 2 0.72 19.90 19.89
CA LYS A 2 1.84 19.74 18.93
C LYS A 2 2.23 18.29 18.58
N GLN A 3 2.10 17.33 19.52
CA GLN A 3 2.52 15.94 19.25
C GLN A 3 1.67 15.22 18.20
N SER A 4 0.35 15.45 18.18
CA SER A 4 -0.54 14.87 17.15
C SER A 4 -0.18 15.36 15.74
N GLN A 5 0.21 16.63 15.60
CA GLN A 5 0.66 17.20 14.33
C GLN A 5 1.97 16.57 13.85
N LEU A 6 2.93 16.35 14.76
CA LEU A 6 4.18 15.68 14.43
C LEU A 6 3.95 14.23 13.97
N THR A 7 3.08 13.49 14.66
CA THR A 7 2.71 12.13 14.28
C THR A 7 2.08 12.08 12.88
N LEU A 8 1.19 13.02 12.55
CA LEU A 8 0.59 13.11 11.21
C LEU A 8 1.63 13.42 10.13
N ILE A 9 2.58 14.32 10.40
CA ILE A 9 3.69 14.61 9.47
C ILE A 9 4.53 13.37 9.20
N VAL A 10 4.84 12.60 10.24
CA VAL A 10 5.58 11.34 10.10
C VAL A 10 4.80 10.35 9.23
N PHE A 11 3.49 10.17 9.47
CA PHE A 11 2.66 9.30 8.64
C PHE A 11 2.55 9.78 7.19
N MET A 12 2.40 11.09 6.96
CA MET A 12 2.39 11.66 5.62
C MET A 12 3.71 11.38 4.87
N LEU A 13 4.86 11.58 5.53
CA LEU A 13 6.16 11.28 4.95
C LEU A 13 6.34 9.78 4.67
N MET A 14 5.93 8.91 5.59
CA MET A 14 5.97 7.46 5.38
C MET A 14 5.13 7.06 4.17
N ASN A 15 3.89 7.55 4.09
CA ASN A 15 3.01 7.26 2.96
C ASN A 15 3.57 7.81 1.64
N PHE A 16 4.19 9.00 1.68
CA PHE A 16 4.85 9.58 0.53
C PHE A 16 6.03 8.72 0.04
N VAL A 17 6.90 8.27 0.93
CA VAL A 17 8.05 7.41 0.56
C VAL A 17 7.59 6.08 -0.04
N ILE A 18 6.56 5.47 0.55
CA ILE A 18 5.98 4.21 0.05
C ILE A 18 5.38 4.43 -1.36
N GLY A 19 4.56 5.47 -1.53
CA GLY A 19 3.93 5.79 -2.82
C GLY A 19 4.93 6.15 -3.91
N MET A 20 5.95 6.95 -3.58
CA MET A 20 7.03 7.31 -4.51
C MET A 20 7.80 6.07 -4.96
N SER A 21 8.15 5.18 -4.03
CA SER A 21 8.84 3.93 -4.37
C SER A 21 8.04 3.09 -5.36
N ALA A 22 6.72 2.91 -5.11
CA ALA A 22 5.84 2.17 -6.02
C ALA A 22 5.79 2.79 -7.43
N MET A 23 5.73 4.12 -7.53
CA MET A 23 5.74 4.83 -8.81
C MET A 23 7.06 4.67 -9.56
N VAL A 24 8.20 4.78 -8.85
CA VAL A 24 9.53 4.56 -9.44
C VAL A 24 9.64 3.14 -9.97
N PHE A 25 9.27 2.14 -9.17
CA PHE A 25 9.27 0.75 -9.60
C PHE A 25 8.39 0.54 -10.83
N GLY A 26 7.16 1.04 -10.83
CA GLY A 26 6.27 0.95 -11.99
C GLY A 26 6.86 1.55 -13.26
N GLY A 27 7.60 2.67 -13.15
CA GLY A 27 8.24 3.32 -14.29
C GLY A 27 9.47 2.61 -14.85
N ILE A 28 10.20 1.83 -14.04
CA ILE A 28 11.43 1.13 -14.47
C ILE A 28 11.23 -0.38 -14.66
N LEU A 29 10.07 -0.93 -14.29
CA LEU A 29 9.86 -2.38 -14.21
C LEU A 29 10.11 -3.09 -15.54
N ASP A 30 9.70 -2.49 -16.66
CA ASP A 30 9.90 -3.04 -18.00
C ASP A 30 11.38 -3.09 -18.38
N GLN A 31 12.16 -2.08 -17.98
CA GLN A 31 13.61 -2.05 -18.21
C GLN A 31 14.33 -3.10 -17.37
N VAL A 32 13.85 -3.35 -16.15
CA VAL A 32 14.34 -4.43 -15.30
C VAL A 32 14.04 -5.80 -15.93
N ALA A 33 12.86 -5.99 -16.50
CA ALA A 33 12.51 -7.22 -17.20
C ALA A 33 13.40 -7.50 -18.43
N ILE A 34 13.67 -6.46 -19.24
CA ILE A 34 14.61 -6.57 -20.36
C ILE A 34 16.01 -6.96 -19.87
N SER A 35 16.47 -6.34 -18.78
CA SER A 35 17.78 -6.61 -18.19
C SER A 35 17.90 -8.03 -17.63
N LEU A 36 16.80 -8.60 -17.14
CA LEU A 36 16.71 -9.97 -16.63
C LEU A 36 16.38 -11.00 -17.72
N ASN A 37 16.27 -10.57 -18.98
CA ASN A 37 15.87 -11.41 -20.13
C ASN A 37 14.52 -12.13 -19.93
N VAL A 38 13.59 -11.52 -19.19
CA VAL A 38 12.23 -12.02 -18.99
C VAL A 38 11.23 -11.24 -19.85
N SER A 39 10.09 -11.86 -20.16
CA SER A 39 9.06 -11.22 -20.98
C SER A 39 8.48 -9.98 -20.29
N VAL A 40 8.36 -8.87 -21.04
CA VAL A 40 7.66 -7.65 -20.60
C VAL A 40 6.19 -7.93 -20.30
N ALA A 41 5.59 -9.00 -20.86
CA ALA A 41 4.24 -9.38 -20.45
C ALA A 41 4.14 -9.74 -18.95
N LEU A 42 5.22 -10.24 -18.34
CA LEU A 42 5.26 -10.57 -16.91
C LEU A 42 5.24 -9.32 -16.01
N THR A 43 5.78 -8.18 -16.46
CA THR A 43 5.74 -6.93 -15.68
C THR A 43 4.34 -6.35 -15.62
N GLY A 44 3.59 -6.45 -16.73
CA GLY A 44 2.17 -6.13 -16.76
C GLY A 44 1.37 -6.99 -15.78
N LEU A 45 1.58 -8.31 -15.80
CA LEU A 45 0.96 -9.22 -14.83
C LEU A 45 1.35 -8.91 -13.38
N LEU A 46 2.61 -8.56 -13.12
CA LEU A 46 3.11 -8.19 -11.80
C LEU A 46 2.45 -6.89 -11.29
N THR A 47 2.21 -5.94 -12.18
CA THR A 47 1.51 -4.68 -11.83
C THR A 47 0.03 -4.93 -11.52
N THR A 48 -0.63 -5.79 -12.30
CA THR A 48 -2.00 -6.22 -12.01
C THR A 48 -2.10 -6.96 -10.68
N SER A 49 -1.19 -7.90 -10.41
CA SER A 49 -1.19 -8.64 -9.14
C SER A 49 -0.89 -7.74 -7.94
N PHE A 50 0.00 -6.76 -8.07
CA PHE A 50 0.21 -5.71 -7.06
C PHE A 50 -1.09 -4.94 -6.76
N SER A 51 -1.83 -4.55 -7.80
CA SER A 51 -3.07 -3.78 -7.63
C SER A 51 -4.19 -4.60 -6.97
N ILE A 52 -4.33 -5.87 -7.36
CA ILE A 52 -5.25 -6.82 -6.70
C ILE A 52 -4.83 -7.05 -5.25
N GLY A 53 -3.52 -7.23 -5.02
CA GLY A 53 -2.94 -7.38 -3.70
C GLY A 53 -3.20 -6.18 -2.80
N ALA A 54 -3.14 -4.96 -3.33
CA ALA A 54 -3.52 -3.76 -2.59
C ALA A 54 -5.02 -3.71 -2.31
N ALA A 55 -5.86 -4.01 -3.31
CA ALA A 55 -7.32 -3.97 -3.17
C ALA A 55 -7.84 -4.96 -2.12
N ILE A 56 -7.24 -6.15 -2.02
CA ILE A 56 -7.62 -7.19 -1.06
C ILE A 56 -6.82 -7.07 0.25
N GLY A 57 -5.55 -6.71 0.17
CA GLY A 57 -4.66 -6.62 1.32
C GLY A 57 -5.05 -5.52 2.30
N VAL A 58 -5.52 -4.36 1.79
CA VAL A 58 -5.98 -3.25 2.64
C VAL A 58 -7.12 -3.65 3.58
N PRO A 59 -8.28 -4.19 3.11
CA PRO A 59 -9.35 -4.59 4.01
C PRO A 59 -8.94 -5.72 4.96
N ILE A 60 -8.10 -6.68 4.52
CA ILE A 60 -7.61 -7.75 5.40
C ILE A 60 -6.77 -7.17 6.54
N ILE A 61 -5.78 -6.32 6.23
CA ILE A 61 -4.91 -5.71 7.24
C ILE A 61 -5.74 -4.86 8.20
N LEU A 62 -6.72 -4.09 7.70
CA LEU A 62 -7.63 -3.30 8.53
C LEU A 62 -8.42 -4.18 9.52
N ILE A 63 -8.98 -5.30 9.05
CA ILE A 63 -9.73 -6.25 9.91
C ILE A 63 -8.81 -6.88 10.96
N VAL A 64 -7.60 -7.27 10.59
CA VAL A 64 -6.62 -7.85 11.51
C VAL A 64 -6.18 -6.83 12.57
N PHE A 65 -5.87 -5.59 12.16
CA PHE A 65 -5.49 -4.52 13.07
C PHE A 65 -6.64 -4.12 14.00
N ALA A 66 -7.87 -4.09 13.49
CA ALA A 66 -9.06 -3.83 14.30
C ALA A 66 -9.22 -4.88 15.40
N GLN A 67 -9.03 -6.16 15.10
CA GLN A 67 -9.14 -7.24 16.09
C GLN A 67 -7.98 -7.24 17.09
N ALA A 68 -6.76 -6.94 16.65
CA ALA A 68 -5.59 -6.90 17.53
C ALA A 68 -5.56 -5.67 18.46
N CYS A 69 -6.11 -4.53 18.03
CA CYS A 69 -6.13 -3.27 18.76
C CYS A 69 -7.59 -2.80 18.95
N GLY A 70 -8.31 -3.41 19.89
CA GLY A 70 -9.77 -3.31 20.06
C GLY A 70 -10.42 -1.93 20.26
N ARG A 71 -9.69 -0.80 20.15
CA ARG A 71 -10.23 0.57 20.27
C ARG A 71 -10.63 1.21 18.93
N THR A 72 -10.02 0.82 17.81
CA THR A 72 -10.34 1.41 16.48
C THR A 72 -11.37 0.58 15.68
N ALA A 73 -11.63 -0.66 16.12
CA ALA A 73 -12.55 -1.60 15.47
C ALA A 73 -14.00 -1.13 15.40
N TYR A 74 -14.46 -0.35 16.38
CA TYR A 74 -15.85 0.11 16.47
C TYR A 74 -16.16 1.24 15.48
N SER A 75 -15.17 2.08 15.15
CA SER A 75 -15.36 3.20 14.21
C SER A 75 -15.41 2.74 12.75
N ILE A 76 -14.59 1.75 12.37
CA ILE A 76 -14.55 1.21 11.00
C ILE A 76 -15.80 0.37 10.67
N LYS A 77 -16.41 -0.26 11.67
CA LYS A 77 -17.67 -1.02 11.50
C LYS A 77 -18.87 -0.12 11.19
N LEU A 78 -18.78 1.19 11.46
CA LEU A 78 -19.86 2.16 11.25
C LEU A 78 -19.77 2.88 9.88
N GLU A 79 -18.60 2.97 9.25
CA GLU A 79 -18.44 3.55 7.91
C GLU A 79 -18.78 2.57 6.76
N LEU A 80 -19.10 1.32 7.10
CA LEU A 80 -19.43 0.24 6.17
C LEU A 80 -20.91 -0.21 6.25
N ILE A 81 -21.77 0.58 6.92
CA ILE A 81 -23.24 0.47 6.92
C ILE A 81 -23.80 1.81 6.43
#